data_AF-A0A936YPX5-F1
#
_entry.id   AF-A0A936YPX5-F1
#
_cell.length_a   1.000
_cell.length_b   1.000
_cell.length_c   1.000
_cell.angle_alpha   90.00
_cell.angle_beta   90.00
_cell.angle_gamma   90.00
#
_symmetry.space_group_name_H-M   'P 1'
#
loop_
_entity.id
_entity.type
_entity.pdbx_description
1 polymer ?
#
loop_
_entity_poly.entity_id
_entity_poly.type
_entity_poly.pdbx_seq_one_letter_code
_entity_poly.pdbx_strand_id
1 'polypeptide(L)'
;MMQVVDTFILVADDTKALQSRRPPDRPDAPTLAKLQYDLLTAEPYRYNLMDFLFEIHCRKQRLGDDERQEIRDEFYARGHACMRASPLTKTYGFGAHYDQQGRIAIYPMESDHYRKLASQPGLKVEKAMRNSRQSALATA
;
A
#
# COMPACT_ATOMS: atom_id res chain seq x y z
N MET A 1 -10.47 -9.60 -12.20
CA MET A 1 -9.74 -9.05 -11.03
C MET A 1 -9.70 -7.53 -11.20
N MET A 2 -10.11 -6.73 -10.20
CA MET A 2 -10.16 -5.27 -10.33
C MET A 2 -8.75 -4.69 -10.12
N GLN A 3 -8.06 -4.40 -11.22
CA GLN A 3 -6.77 -3.72 -11.20
C GLN A 3 -7.00 -2.25 -10.86
N VAL A 4 -6.26 -1.73 -9.87
CA VAL A 4 -6.26 -0.29 -9.56
C VAL A 4 -5.20 0.37 -10.45
N VAL A 5 -5.64 1.27 -11.33
CA VAL A 5 -4.80 2.04 -12.26
C VAL A 5 -5.19 3.51 -12.20
N ASP A 6 -4.29 4.40 -12.62
CA ASP A 6 -4.51 5.85 -12.69
C ASP A 6 -5.19 6.41 -11.42
N THR A 7 -4.72 5.93 -10.27
CA THR A 7 -5.33 6.21 -8.98
C THR A 7 -4.28 6.67 -7.99
N PHE A 8 -4.54 7.79 -7.32
CA PHE A 8 -3.79 8.23 -6.15
C PHE A 8 -4.60 7.99 -4.87
N ILE A 9 -3.94 7.38 -3.89
CA ILE A 9 -4.48 7.16 -2.55
C ILE A 9 -3.88 8.19 -1.62
N LEU A 10 -4.75 9.04 -1.07
CA LEU A 10 -4.44 9.96 0.02
C LEU A 10 -4.29 9.21 1.34
N VAL A 11 -3.57 9.83 2.28
CA VAL A 11 -3.52 9.35 3.66
C VAL A 11 -4.92 9.30 4.30
N ALA A 12 -5.09 8.46 5.31
CA ALA A 12 -6.37 8.34 6.00
C ALA A 12 -6.73 9.64 6.73
N ASP A 13 -8.01 10.02 6.72
CA ASP A 13 -8.50 11.24 7.38
C ASP A 13 -8.25 11.24 8.90
N ASP A 14 -8.19 10.06 9.52
CA ASP A 14 -7.92 9.90 10.95
C ASP A 14 -6.46 9.55 11.25
N THR A 15 -5.55 9.78 10.29
CA THR A 15 -4.12 9.58 10.52
C THR A 15 -3.60 10.59 11.55
N LYS A 16 -2.76 10.12 12.47
CA LYS A 16 -2.06 10.98 13.44
C LYS A 16 -0.70 11.45 12.92
N ALA A 17 -0.30 11.02 11.73
CA ALA A 17 0.95 11.44 11.11
C ALA A 17 0.85 12.92 10.67
N LEU A 18 1.79 13.74 11.13
CA LEU A 18 1.97 15.12 10.66
C LEU A 18 2.95 15.21 9.49
N GLN A 19 3.80 14.19 9.36
CA GLN A 19 4.79 14.03 8.31
C GLN A 19 5.02 12.54 8.11
N SER A 20 5.53 12.18 6.95
CA SER A 20 5.81 10.78 6.62
C SER A 20 6.95 10.25 7.47
N ARG A 21 6.84 9.00 7.91
CA ARG A 21 7.87 8.36 8.74
C ARG A 21 8.19 6.97 8.25
N ARG A 22 9.47 6.71 7.97
CA ARG A 22 9.96 5.36 7.70
C ARG A 22 9.51 4.43 8.84
N PRO A 23 8.86 3.29 8.55
CA PRO A 23 8.53 2.30 9.56
C PRO A 23 9.80 1.80 10.26
N PRO A 24 9.77 1.62 11.59
CA PRO A 24 10.95 1.22 12.34
C PRO A 24 11.37 -0.21 11.99
N ASP A 25 12.67 -0.45 12.06
CA ASP A 25 13.25 -1.79 12.03
C ASP A 25 12.86 -2.55 13.31
N ARG A 26 12.71 -3.88 13.20
CA ARG A 26 12.47 -4.76 14.35
C ARG A 26 13.56 -5.83 14.41
N PRO A 27 14.00 -6.25 15.61
CA PRO A 27 15.09 -7.20 15.77
C PRO A 27 14.79 -8.57 15.14
N ASP A 28 13.56 -9.07 15.31
CA ASP A 28 13.24 -10.46 14.97
C ASP A 28 12.81 -10.62 13.50
N ALA A 29 11.89 -9.75 13.05
CA ALA A 29 11.34 -9.81 11.71
C ALA A 29 10.79 -8.44 11.27
N PRO A 30 10.96 -8.06 9.99
CA PRO A 30 10.42 -6.82 9.47
C PRO A 30 8.88 -6.83 9.52
N THR A 31 8.31 -5.69 9.87
CA THR A 31 6.86 -5.52 9.86
C THR A 31 6.31 -5.48 8.43
N LEU A 32 4.99 -5.72 8.27
CA LEU A 32 4.33 -5.53 6.98
C LEU A 32 4.58 -4.11 6.43
N ALA A 33 4.46 -3.09 7.28
CA ALA A 33 4.70 -1.71 6.88
C ALA A 33 6.14 -1.49 6.40
N LYS A 34 7.11 -2.08 7.11
CA LYS A 34 8.52 -2.00 6.76
C LYS A 34 8.82 -2.67 5.42
N LEU A 35 8.33 -3.89 5.21
CA LEU A 35 8.47 -4.60 3.93
C LEU A 35 7.85 -3.81 2.77
N GLN A 36 6.64 -3.27 2.96
CA GLN A 36 5.99 -2.43 1.96
C GLN A 36 6.83 -1.18 1.64
N TYR A 37 7.34 -0.51 2.67
CA TYR A 37 8.15 0.68 2.51
C TYR A 37 9.46 0.39 1.76
N ASP A 38 10.17 -0.67 2.16
CA ASP A 38 11.47 -1.00 1.56
C ASP A 38 11.34 -1.38 0.09
N LEU A 39 10.33 -2.18 -0.26
CA LEU A 39 10.08 -2.56 -1.65
C LEU A 39 9.73 -1.36 -2.54
N LEU A 40 8.87 -0.46 -2.05
CA LEU A 40 8.36 0.66 -2.85
C LEU A 40 9.30 1.86 -2.89
N THR A 41 10.23 1.98 -1.94
CA THR A 41 11.27 3.01 -1.97
C THR A 41 12.52 2.58 -2.71
N ALA A 42 12.84 1.28 -2.71
CA ALA A 42 13.96 0.76 -3.49
C ALA A 42 13.74 0.95 -5.00
N GLU A 43 12.56 0.55 -5.51
CA GLU A 43 12.24 0.63 -6.93
C GLU A 43 10.78 1.05 -7.14
N PRO A 44 10.50 2.37 -7.09
CA PRO A 44 9.17 2.90 -7.38
C PRO A 44 8.67 2.44 -8.76
N TYR A 45 7.39 2.07 -8.85
CA TYR A 45 6.76 1.54 -10.06
C TYR A 45 7.35 0.22 -10.60
N ARG A 46 8.10 -0.55 -9.79
CA ARG A 46 8.50 -1.91 -10.17
C ARG A 46 7.33 -2.90 -10.15
N TYR A 47 6.53 -2.86 -9.09
CA TYR A 47 5.51 -3.88 -8.82
C TYR A 47 4.10 -3.35 -9.08
N ASN A 48 3.27 -4.16 -9.73
CA ASN A 48 1.81 -4.01 -9.63
C ASN A 48 1.30 -4.54 -8.28
N LEU A 49 0.02 -4.34 -7.96
CA LEU A 49 -0.55 -4.75 -6.68
C LEU A 49 -0.37 -6.24 -6.36
N MET A 50 -0.59 -7.11 -7.34
CA MET A 50 -0.53 -8.56 -7.13
C MET A 50 0.89 -9.03 -6.87
N ASP A 51 1.83 -8.65 -7.75
CA ASP A 51 3.24 -9.00 -7.61
C ASP A 51 3.82 -8.42 -6.31
N PHE A 52 3.43 -7.20 -5.96
CA PHE A 52 3.84 -6.54 -4.72
C PHE A 52 3.42 -7.33 -3.48
N LEU A 53 2.15 -7.72 -3.41
CA LEU A 53 1.62 -8.45 -2.26
C LEU A 53 2.16 -9.89 -2.20
N PHE A 54 2.37 -10.50 -3.37
CA PHE A 54 2.98 -11.83 -3.46
C PHE A 54 4.43 -11.81 -2.95
N GLU A 55 5.23 -10.82 -3.38
CA GLU A 55 6.61 -10.68 -2.92
C GLU A 55 6.69 -10.46 -1.39
N ILE A 56 5.80 -9.62 -0.84
CA ILE A 56 5.69 -9.45 0.61
C ILE A 56 5.36 -10.76 1.31
N HIS A 57 4.39 -11.52 0.78
CA HIS A 57 3.98 -12.79 1.33
C HIS A 57 5.14 -13.79 1.36
N CYS A 58 5.87 -13.93 0.25
CA CYS A 58 7.03 -14.79 0.14
C CYS A 58 8.14 -14.39 1.11
N ARG A 59 8.45 -13.09 1.23
CA ARG A 59 9.45 -12.60 2.20
C ARG A 59 9.06 -12.86 3.65
N LYS A 60 7.77 -12.69 4.00
CA LYS A 60 7.27 -12.97 5.35
C LYS A 60 7.38 -14.44 5.70
N GLN A 61 7.13 -15.32 4.74
CA GLN A 61 7.18 -16.78 4.93
C GLN A 61 8.57 -17.37 4.67
N ARG A 62 9.52 -16.57 4.17
CA ARG A 62 10.88 -16.98 3.80
C ARG A 62 10.89 -18.11 2.75
N LEU A 63 9.96 -18.05 1.80
CA LEU A 63 9.80 -19.08 0.77
C LEU A 63 10.95 -19.06 -0.24
N GLY A 64 11.47 -20.26 -0.51
CA GLY A 64 12.38 -20.53 -1.62
C GLY A 64 11.66 -20.54 -2.98
N ASP A 65 12.43 -20.70 -4.06
CA ASP A 65 11.90 -20.56 -5.43
C ASP A 65 10.86 -21.65 -5.78
N ASP A 66 11.07 -22.88 -5.34
CA ASP A 66 10.13 -23.98 -5.58
C ASP A 66 8.79 -23.73 -4.85
N GLU A 67 8.85 -23.39 -3.57
CA GLU A 67 7.66 -23.07 -2.75
C GLU A 67 6.89 -21.88 -3.34
N ARG A 68 7.60 -20.86 -3.84
CA ARG A 68 6.99 -19.71 -4.52
C ARG A 68 6.16 -20.16 -5.73
N GLN A 69 6.68 -21.08 -6.54
CA GLN A 69 5.96 -21.58 -7.71
C GLN A 69 4.69 -22.34 -7.30
N GLU A 70 4.79 -23.18 -6.27
CA GLU A 70 3.67 -24.00 -5.77
C GLU A 70 2.50 -23.16 -5.26
N ILE A 71 2.78 -22.09 -4.50
CA ILE A 71 1.72 -21.28 -3.88
C ILE A 71 1.18 -20.15 -4.79
N ARG A 72 1.79 -19.95 -5.96
CA ARG A 72 1.51 -18.78 -6.81
C ARG A 72 0.06 -18.75 -7.25
N ASP A 73 -0.44 -19.83 -7.83
CA ASP A 73 -1.79 -19.86 -8.38
C ASP A 73 -2.85 -19.74 -7.28
N GLU A 74 -2.64 -20.39 -6.13
CA GLU A 74 -3.50 -20.26 -4.96
C GLU A 74 -3.54 -18.82 -4.44
N PHE A 75 -2.39 -18.16 -4.37
CA PHE A 75 -2.32 -16.77 -3.93
C PHE A 75 -3.10 -15.85 -4.89
N TYR A 76 -2.97 -16.05 -6.20
CA TYR A 76 -3.59 -15.19 -7.21
C TYR A 76 -5.09 -15.42 -7.36
N ALA A 77 -5.59 -16.59 -6.98
CA ALA A 77 -7.01 -16.89 -6.94
C ALA A 77 -7.77 -16.12 -5.84
N ARG A 78 -7.07 -15.62 -4.82
CA ARG A 78 -7.66 -14.89 -3.69
C ARG A 78 -7.79 -13.39 -3.97
N GLY A 79 -8.80 -12.77 -3.36
CA GLY A 79 -8.93 -11.32 -3.35
C GLY A 79 -7.94 -10.68 -2.38
N HIS A 80 -7.26 -9.61 -2.82
CA HIS A 80 -6.26 -8.91 -2.03
C HIS A 80 -6.61 -7.44 -1.80
N ALA A 81 -6.28 -6.94 -0.61
CA ALA A 81 -6.53 -5.55 -0.27
C ALA A 81 -5.51 -4.62 -0.95
N CYS A 82 -6.00 -3.53 -1.55
CA CYS A 82 -5.13 -2.53 -2.14
C CYS A 82 -4.46 -1.65 -1.08
N MET A 83 -3.60 -0.74 -1.52
CA MET A 83 -2.90 0.22 -0.65
C MET A 83 -3.83 1.14 0.18
N ARG A 84 -5.16 1.16 -0.04
CA ARG A 84 -6.09 1.86 0.86
C ARG A 84 -6.12 1.26 2.26
N ALA A 85 -5.84 -0.05 2.38
CA ALA A 85 -5.77 -0.74 3.66
C ALA A 85 -4.34 -0.80 4.23
N SER A 86 -3.34 -0.30 3.50
CA SER A 86 -1.93 -0.38 3.91
C SER A 86 -1.65 0.47 5.17
N PRO A 87 -0.85 -0.04 6.12
CA PRO A 87 -0.34 0.79 7.21
C PRO A 87 0.38 2.07 6.74
N LEU A 88 1.00 2.05 5.54
CA LEU A 88 1.72 3.20 5.01
C LEU A 88 0.80 4.41 4.79
N THR A 89 -0.37 4.15 4.18
CA THR A 89 -1.36 5.18 3.88
C THR A 89 -2.26 5.49 5.07
N LYS A 90 -2.45 4.52 5.98
CA LYS A 90 -3.27 4.71 7.17
C LYS A 90 -2.56 5.43 8.30
N THR A 91 -1.28 5.12 8.54
CA THR A 91 -0.59 5.47 9.80
C THR A 91 0.76 6.16 9.59
N TYR A 92 1.50 5.82 8.55
CA TYR A 92 2.88 6.32 8.37
C TYR A 92 3.00 7.57 7.50
N GLY A 93 1.89 8.14 7.04
CA GLY A 93 1.86 9.43 6.35
C GLY A 93 2.24 9.37 4.87
N PHE A 94 2.18 8.21 4.21
CA PHE A 94 2.50 8.11 2.78
C PHE A 94 1.23 8.06 1.91
N GLY A 95 1.21 8.81 0.81
CA GLY A 95 0.30 8.54 -0.29
C GLY A 95 0.80 7.39 -1.17
N ALA A 96 -0.10 6.75 -1.91
CA ALA A 96 0.27 5.69 -2.86
C ALA A 96 -0.32 5.98 -4.24
N HIS A 97 0.51 5.95 -5.28
CA HIS A 97 0.11 6.16 -6.66
C HIS A 97 0.16 4.85 -7.44
N TYR A 98 -0.89 4.58 -8.21
CA TYR A 98 -0.93 3.55 -9.23
C TYR A 98 -0.87 4.24 -10.59
N ASP A 99 0.14 3.89 -11.38
CA ASP A 99 0.23 4.37 -12.76
C ASP A 99 -0.80 3.68 -13.67
N GLN A 100 -0.73 3.98 -14.97
CA GLN A 100 -1.59 3.40 -16.02
C GLN A 100 -1.48 1.87 -16.11
N GLN A 101 -0.37 1.29 -15.65
CA GLN A 101 -0.12 -0.15 -15.63
C GLN A 101 -0.43 -0.76 -14.25
N GLY A 102 -0.92 0.04 -13.30
CA GLY A 102 -1.21 -0.36 -11.92
C GLY A 102 0.03 -0.60 -11.07
N ARG A 103 1.19 -0.08 -11.49
CA ARG A 103 2.46 -0.15 -10.76
C ARG A 103 2.48 0.90 -9.67
N ILE A 104 3.08 0.55 -8.53
CA ILE A 104 2.92 1.31 -7.29
C ILE A 104 4.16 2.14 -6.97
N ALA A 105 3.95 3.40 -6.59
CA ALA A 105 4.92 4.22 -5.88
C ALA A 105 4.30 4.86 -4.64
N ILE A 106 5.13 5.21 -3.65
CA ILE A 106 4.69 5.97 -2.47
C ILE A 106 5.31 7.35 -2.44
N TYR A 107 4.55 8.31 -1.93
CA TYR A 107 4.97 9.70 -1.82
C TYR A 107 4.74 10.23 -0.41
N PRO A 108 5.73 10.89 0.20
CA PRO A 108 5.54 11.51 1.50
C PRO A 108 4.42 12.56 1.46
N MET A 109 3.51 12.59 2.45
CA MET A 109 2.38 13.54 2.49
C MET A 109 2.79 15.01 2.45
N GLU A 110 3.98 15.34 2.92
CA GLU A 110 4.56 16.68 2.91
C GLU A 110 5.15 17.10 1.54
N SER A 111 5.36 16.14 0.63
CA SER A 111 6.08 16.37 -0.63
C SER A 111 5.27 17.15 -1.67
N ASP A 112 5.97 17.86 -2.57
CA ASP A 112 5.34 18.51 -3.74
C ASP A 112 4.67 17.49 -4.66
N HIS A 113 5.28 16.31 -4.83
CA HIS A 113 4.71 15.22 -5.64
C HIS A 113 3.36 14.76 -5.11
N TYR A 114 3.22 14.59 -3.79
CA TYR A 114 1.94 14.25 -3.18
C TYR A 114 0.89 15.31 -3.48
N ARG A 115 1.21 16.59 -3.27
CA ARG A 115 0.29 17.71 -3.55
C ARG A 115 -0.13 17.76 -5.02
N LYS A 116 0.82 17.53 -5.93
CA LYS A 116 0.56 17.48 -7.38
C LYS A 116 -0.40 16.35 -7.73
N LEU A 117 -0.13 15.12 -7.26
CA LEU A 117 -0.99 13.95 -7.55
C LEU A 117 -2.38 14.10 -6.92
N ALA A 118 -2.46 14.64 -5.69
CA ALA A 118 -3.73 14.87 -4.99
C ALA A 118 -4.66 15.85 -5.72
N SER A 119 -4.12 16.72 -6.55
CA SER A 119 -4.88 17.76 -7.29
C SER A 119 -4.82 17.56 -8.81
N GLN A 120 -4.25 16.45 -9.29
CA GLN A 120 -4.03 16.23 -10.71
C GLN A 120 -5.37 16.00 -11.43
N PRO A 121 -5.71 16.83 -12.44
CA PRO A 121 -6.90 16.60 -13.25
C PRO A 121 -6.82 15.26 -13.98
N GLY A 122 -7.93 14.53 -13.99
CA GLY A 122 -8.03 13.23 -14.68
C GLY A 122 -7.42 12.05 -13.93
N LEU A 123 -6.71 12.28 -12.82
CA LEU A 123 -6.26 11.20 -11.93
C LEU A 123 -7.36 10.87 -10.93
N LYS A 124 -7.69 9.60 -10.76
CA LYS A 124 -8.65 9.18 -9.74
C LYS A 124 -8.01 9.39 -8.36
N VAL A 125 -8.70 10.06 -7.44
CA VAL A 125 -8.18 10.26 -6.07
C VAL A 125 -9.10 9.58 -5.07
N GLU A 126 -8.57 8.66 -4.28
CA GLU A 126 -9.27 7.98 -3.21
C GLU A 126 -8.58 8.22 -1.86
N LYS A 127 -9.32 8.11 -0.77
CA LYS A 127 -8.74 8.16 0.59
C LYS A 127 -8.41 6.75 1.09
N ALA A 128 -7.32 6.63 1.84
CA ALA A 128 -7.06 5.43 2.60
C ALA A 128 -8.19 5.14 3.59
N MET A 129 -8.35 3.87 3.94
CA MET A 129 -9.33 3.44 4.92
C MET A 129 -8.99 4.02 6.29
N ARG A 130 -10.02 4.34 7.08
CA ARG A 130 -9.84 4.83 8.46
C ARG A 130 -9.17 3.78 9.34
N ASN A 131 -8.45 4.23 10.36
CA ASN A 131 -7.88 3.39 11.42
C ASN A 131 -8.96 2.94 12.40
N SER A 132 -9.84 3.88 12.76
CA SER A 132 -11.03 3.62 13.56
C SER A 132 -12.08 2.88 12.73
N ARG A 133 -12.57 1.73 13.22
CA ARG A 133 -13.88 1.23 12.79
C ARG A 133 -14.90 2.15 13.45
N GLN A 134 -15.69 2.88 12.67
CA GLN A 134 -16.93 3.40 13.22
C GLN A 134 -17.78 2.18 13.56
N SER A 135 -18.01 1.94 14.85
CA SER A 135 -19.17 1.15 15.25
C SER A 135 -20.37 1.88 14.65
N ALA A 136 -21.08 1.24 13.73
CA ALA A 136 -22.34 1.76 13.27
C ALA A 136 -23.22 1.89 14.52
N LEU A 137 -23.43 3.13 15.00
CA LEU A 137 -24.56 3.38 15.87
C LEU A 137 -25.78 3.06 15.02
N ALA A 138 -26.39 1.92 15.32
CA ALA A 138 -27.72 1.59 14.88
C ALA A 138 -28.61 2.79 15.22
N THR A 139 -28.99 3.54 14.18
CA THR A 139 -30.08 4.49 14.29
C THR A 139 -31.34 3.63 14.13
N ALA A 140 -31.90 3.24 15.27
CA ALA A 140 -33.28 2.80 15.39
C ALA A 140 -34.17 4.03 15.59
#